data_AF-A0A7W7H541-F1
#
_entry.id   AF-A0A7W7H541-F1
#
_cell.length_a   1.000
_cell.length_b   1.000
_cell.length_c   1.000
_cell.angle_alpha   90.00
_cell.angle_beta   90.00
_cell.angle_gamma   90.00
#
_symmetry.space_group_name_H-M   'P 1'
#
loop_
_entity.id
_entity.type
_entity.pdbx_description
1 polymer ?
#
loop_
_entity_poly.entity_id
_entity_poly.type
_entity_poly.pdbx_seq_one_letter_code
_entity_poly.pdbx_strand_id
1 'polypeptide(L)'
;MSRLTFGRKLVGGFALTLGLTSIMAVTSAAALTLVVRGNNTAITAATDDLLRAQRLSTAMEGRVSSVRGFLITGKPADLQRTRQDRDAFLDQTARLRDSLGDDSAKQLLDDVTAAETRYTTVLAPLLEKRQSTRDLTQVSQLLTAELVAARQAVQDANAALVDRIRADVELDRAHAATQADQAIIAVTLLGVLALASGVFIARRLNRALRRQVGAAVGHIQSSSAQLEVAAAQQANGGRDQAAALAEITTTISELLITSRQIAEGAQRVSKTAEDTETAARHGDATINQTRASITAIRTQVDQIVQHMLALGEKSQQIGSVVQLVAELAEQTNILAINATIEATGAGEQGRRFAIVAEEIRKLADRTAISAKEIRALIDEIRAAVNTTVVSTEAGAQAVDAGTRNFDEATTAFRTIAQLVSTTNDATREIELSTKQQTTAVEQVNVAAADTARVSREGETGATQTKQTAAHLAALSSDLLALVGTGRTDKNG
;
A
#
# COMPACT_ATOMS: atom_id res chain seq x y z
N MET A 1 -12.96 8.76 30.34
CA MET A 1 -13.43 7.47 30.91
C MET A 1 -12.95 6.34 30.02
N SER A 2 -11.99 5.54 30.47
CA SER A 2 -11.37 4.48 29.66
C SER A 2 -12.41 3.41 29.28
N ARG A 3 -12.52 3.11 27.98
CA ARG A 3 -13.39 2.03 27.50
C ARG A 3 -12.79 0.70 27.97
N LEU A 4 -13.31 0.15 29.06
CA LEU A 4 -12.98 -1.20 29.52
C LEU A 4 -13.10 -2.19 28.37
N THR A 5 -12.06 -3.00 28.16
CA THR A 5 -12.03 -4.07 27.15
C THR A 5 -13.13 -5.10 27.43
N PHE A 6 -13.56 -5.84 26.41
CA PHE A 6 -14.60 -6.87 26.54
C PHE A 6 -14.28 -7.87 27.65
N GLY A 7 -13.02 -8.31 27.74
CA GLY A 7 -12.55 -9.19 28.82
C GLY A 7 -12.77 -8.62 30.22
N ARG A 8 -12.48 -7.33 30.46
CA ARG A 8 -12.72 -6.70 31.77
C ARG A 8 -14.20 -6.57 32.10
N LYS A 9 -15.05 -6.37 31.09
CA LYS A 9 -16.52 -6.36 31.27
C LYS A 9 -17.07 -7.75 31.58
N LEU A 10 -16.51 -8.79 30.95
CA LEU A 10 -16.87 -10.18 31.20
C LEU A 10 -16.45 -10.59 32.62
N VAL A 11 -15.21 -10.31 33.01
CA VAL A 11 -14.71 -10.56 34.38
C VAL A 11 -15.52 -9.80 35.42
N GLY A 12 -15.84 -8.51 35.19
CA GLY A 12 -16.68 -7.74 36.13
C GLY A 12 -18.10 -8.29 36.26
N GLY A 13 -18.70 -8.75 35.15
CA GLY A 13 -20.01 -9.39 35.15
C GLY A 13 -20.03 -10.72 35.91
N PHE A 14 -19.04 -11.58 35.65
CA PHE A 14 -18.87 -12.84 36.38
C PHE A 14 -18.53 -12.62 37.85
N ALA A 15 -17.70 -11.63 38.19
CA ALA A 15 -17.39 -11.30 39.58
C ALA A 15 -18.64 -10.82 40.33
N LEU A 16 -19.53 -10.07 39.68
CA LEU A 16 -20.79 -9.64 40.27
C LEU A 16 -21.74 -10.82 40.52
N THR A 17 -21.89 -11.74 39.56
CA THR A 17 -22.74 -12.93 39.75
C THR A 17 -22.15 -13.88 40.78
N LEU A 18 -20.82 -14.06 40.79
CA LEU A 18 -20.11 -14.87 41.79
C LEU A 18 -20.24 -14.25 43.19
N GLY A 19 -20.18 -12.92 43.29
CA GLY A 19 -20.39 -12.19 44.54
C GLY A 19 -21.81 -12.35 45.07
N LEU A 20 -22.83 -12.17 44.21
CA LEU A 20 -24.23 -12.36 44.59
C LEU A 20 -24.54 -13.80 45.00
N THR A 21 -23.99 -14.78 44.30
CA THR A 21 -24.14 -16.20 44.66
C THR A 21 -23.41 -16.56 45.95
N SER A 22 -22.24 -15.97 46.21
CA SER A 22 -21.53 -16.13 47.48
C SER A 22 -22.31 -15.53 48.64
N ILE A 23 -22.86 -14.31 48.48
CA ILE A 23 -23.73 -13.68 49.47
C ILE A 23 -24.96 -14.56 49.72
N MET A 24 -25.61 -15.05 48.66
CA MET A 24 -26.76 -15.95 48.77
C MET A 24 -26.39 -17.22 49.57
N ALA A 25 -25.25 -17.85 49.28
CA ALA A 25 -24.78 -19.04 49.98
C ALA A 25 -24.54 -18.77 51.48
N VAL A 26 -23.89 -17.65 51.82
CA VAL A 26 -23.66 -17.24 53.22
C VAL A 26 -24.98 -16.95 53.94
N THR A 27 -25.89 -16.19 53.31
CA THR A 27 -27.20 -15.89 53.89
C THR A 27 -28.06 -17.14 54.05
N SER A 28 -27.98 -18.09 53.12
CA SER A 28 -28.69 -19.37 53.20
C SER A 28 -28.16 -20.23 54.35
N ALA A 29 -26.84 -20.31 54.54
CA ALA A 29 -26.25 -21.01 55.66
C ALA A 29 -26.62 -20.36 57.02
N ALA A 30 -26.60 -19.03 57.10
CA ALA A 30 -27.01 -18.30 58.30
C ALA A 30 -28.50 -18.50 58.62
N ALA A 31 -29.36 -18.38 57.60
CA ALA A 31 -30.80 -18.62 57.69
C ALA A 31 -31.12 -20.04 58.16
N LEU A 32 -30.45 -21.06 57.58
CA LEU A 32 -30.60 -22.45 57.99
C LEU A 32 -30.19 -22.65 59.46
N THR A 33 -29.10 -22.02 59.90
CA THR A 33 -28.62 -22.11 61.29
C THR A 33 -29.63 -21.50 62.27
N LEU A 34 -30.23 -20.36 61.93
CA LEU A 34 -31.26 -19.71 62.75
C LEU A 34 -32.51 -20.61 62.88
N VAL A 35 -32.99 -21.16 61.77
CA VAL A 35 -34.17 -22.04 61.75
C VAL A 35 -33.92 -23.32 62.56
N VAL A 36 -32.77 -23.95 62.38
CA VAL A 36 -32.41 -25.17 63.14
C VAL A 36 -32.34 -24.88 64.65
N ARG A 37 -31.76 -23.74 65.05
CA ARG A 37 -31.72 -23.35 66.48
C ARG A 37 -33.11 -23.10 67.05
N GLY A 38 -33.94 -22.32 66.37
CA GLY A 38 -35.32 -22.05 66.82
C GLY A 38 -36.15 -23.33 66.94
N ASN A 39 -36.01 -24.24 65.97
CA ASN A 39 -36.70 -25.54 66.01
C ASN A 39 -36.21 -26.44 67.14
N ASN A 40 -34.89 -26.46 67.42
CA ASN A 40 -34.34 -27.25 68.53
C ASN A 40 -34.84 -26.75 69.90
N THR A 41 -34.98 -25.44 70.10
CA THR A 41 -35.57 -24.86 71.33
C THR A 41 -37.02 -25.31 71.48
N ALA A 42 -37.83 -25.16 70.43
CA ALA A 42 -39.23 -25.57 70.43
C ALA A 42 -39.41 -27.09 70.66
N ILE A 43 -38.52 -27.92 70.11
CA ILE A 43 -38.52 -29.37 70.33
C ILE A 43 -38.17 -29.70 71.79
N THR A 44 -37.18 -29.03 72.38
CA THR A 44 -36.74 -29.27 73.76
C THR A 44 -37.88 -28.95 74.74
N ALA A 45 -38.50 -27.78 74.62
CA ALA A 45 -39.67 -27.40 75.42
C ALA A 45 -40.83 -28.40 75.26
N ALA A 46 -41.12 -28.84 74.02
CA ALA A 46 -42.23 -29.74 73.73
C ALA A 46 -41.99 -31.18 74.22
N THR A 47 -40.75 -31.65 74.18
CA THR A 47 -40.42 -33.07 74.36
C THR A 47 -39.95 -33.37 75.78
N ASP A 48 -39.15 -32.48 76.38
CA ASP A 48 -38.63 -32.69 77.72
C ASP A 48 -39.54 -32.06 78.78
N ASP A 49 -39.82 -30.75 78.71
CA ASP A 49 -40.52 -30.04 79.78
C ASP A 49 -42.00 -30.44 79.86
N LEU A 50 -42.71 -30.44 78.73
CA LEU A 50 -44.12 -30.80 78.70
C LEU A 50 -44.35 -32.27 79.07
N LEU A 51 -43.48 -33.18 78.59
CA LEU A 51 -43.58 -34.61 78.91
C LEU A 51 -43.29 -34.87 80.39
N ARG A 52 -42.30 -34.18 80.98
CA ARG A 52 -41.98 -34.28 82.42
C ARG A 52 -43.09 -33.71 83.29
N ALA A 53 -43.70 -32.59 82.90
CA ALA A 53 -44.87 -32.04 83.58
C ALA A 53 -46.08 -32.98 83.50
N GLN A 54 -46.31 -33.65 82.36
CA GLN A 54 -47.34 -34.70 82.27
C GLN A 54 -47.02 -35.92 83.14
N ARG A 55 -45.75 -36.35 83.21
CA ARG A 55 -45.33 -37.43 84.14
C ARG A 55 -45.56 -37.06 85.60
N LEU A 56 -45.40 -35.78 85.96
CA LEU A 56 -45.72 -35.28 87.29
C LEU A 56 -47.21 -35.44 87.61
N SER A 57 -48.10 -35.17 86.65
CA SER A 57 -49.54 -35.47 86.77
C SER A 57 -49.81 -36.95 86.96
N THR A 58 -49.18 -37.82 86.17
CA THR A 58 -49.32 -39.27 86.32
C THR A 58 -48.79 -39.77 87.67
N ALA A 59 -47.68 -39.22 88.16
CA ALA A 59 -47.12 -39.54 89.48
C ALA A 59 -48.08 -39.15 90.61
N MET A 60 -48.75 -38.00 90.50
CA MET A 60 -49.77 -37.57 91.46
C MET A 60 -50.97 -38.53 91.48
N GLU A 61 -51.45 -38.95 90.31
CA GLU A 61 -52.53 -39.94 90.22
C GLU A 61 -52.13 -41.29 90.83
N GLY A 62 -50.91 -41.76 90.54
CA GLY A 62 -50.34 -42.97 91.13
C GLY A 62 -50.32 -42.91 92.65
N ARG A 63 -49.86 -41.77 93.18
CA ARG A 63 -49.83 -41.50 94.61
C ARG A 63 -51.21 -41.48 95.26
N VAL A 64 -52.17 -40.77 94.67
CA VAL A 64 -53.56 -40.78 95.14
C VAL A 64 -54.10 -42.21 95.16
N SER A 65 -53.77 -43.00 94.14
CA SER A 65 -54.21 -44.40 94.04
C SER A 65 -53.59 -45.26 95.14
N SER A 66 -52.31 -45.11 95.47
CA SER A 66 -51.68 -45.87 96.55
C SER A 66 -52.15 -45.45 97.94
N VAL A 67 -52.38 -44.15 98.17
CA VAL A 67 -53.04 -43.67 99.39
C VAL A 67 -54.41 -44.32 99.55
N ARG A 68 -55.25 -44.27 98.51
CA ARG A 68 -56.57 -44.93 98.51
C ARG A 68 -56.44 -46.44 98.74
N GLY A 69 -55.47 -47.08 98.11
CA GLY A 69 -55.16 -48.50 98.30
C GLY A 69 -54.87 -48.84 99.76
N PHE A 70 -53.97 -48.09 100.41
CA PHE A 70 -53.65 -48.27 101.82
C PHE A 70 -54.85 -48.00 102.75
N LEU A 71 -55.67 -46.98 102.45
CA LEU A 71 -56.87 -46.71 103.24
C LEU A 71 -57.87 -47.88 103.18
N ILE A 72 -57.98 -48.56 102.04
CA ILE A 72 -58.84 -49.74 101.89
C ILE A 72 -58.23 -50.95 102.58
N THR A 73 -56.96 -51.28 102.32
CA THR A 73 -56.35 -52.56 102.73
C THR A 73 -55.75 -52.54 104.14
N GLY A 74 -55.21 -51.40 104.58
CA GLY A 74 -54.47 -51.25 105.84
C GLY A 74 -53.14 -52.03 105.90
N LYS A 75 -52.62 -52.56 104.78
CA LYS A 75 -51.41 -53.41 104.78
C LYS A 75 -50.14 -52.56 104.85
N PRO A 76 -49.10 -52.99 105.62
CA PRO A 76 -47.81 -52.28 105.67
C PRO A 76 -47.13 -52.09 104.29
N ALA A 77 -47.29 -53.06 103.38
CA ALA A 77 -46.76 -52.97 102.03
C ALA A 77 -47.37 -51.80 101.22
N ASP A 78 -48.66 -51.52 101.43
CA ASP A 78 -49.35 -50.43 100.74
C ASP A 78 -48.95 -49.05 101.32
N LEU A 79 -48.65 -48.98 102.62
CA LEU A 79 -48.07 -47.77 103.24
C LEU A 79 -46.67 -47.46 102.69
N GLN A 80 -45.84 -48.48 102.51
CA GLN A 80 -44.52 -48.32 101.89
C GLN A 80 -44.66 -47.82 100.45
N ARG A 81 -45.64 -48.34 99.70
CA ARG A 81 -45.95 -47.88 98.35
C ARG A 81 -46.39 -46.41 98.32
N THR A 82 -47.22 -45.96 99.27
CA THR A 82 -47.58 -44.54 99.42
C THR A 82 -46.36 -43.64 99.65
N ARG A 83 -45.37 -44.10 100.45
CA ARG A 83 -44.12 -43.35 100.66
C ARG A 83 -43.26 -43.32 99.39
N GLN A 84 -43.13 -44.45 98.70
CA GLN A 84 -42.38 -44.53 97.44
C GLN A 84 -42.98 -43.65 96.34
N ASP A 85 -44.31 -43.64 96.18
CA ASP A 85 -44.97 -42.79 95.18
C ASP A 85 -44.83 -41.30 95.51
N ARG A 86 -44.73 -40.95 96.82
CA ARG A 86 -44.39 -39.59 97.25
C ARG A 86 -42.97 -39.22 96.86
N ASP A 87 -42.00 -40.07 97.16
CA ASP A 87 -40.60 -39.80 96.85
C ASP A 87 -40.39 -39.71 95.33
N ALA A 88 -41.08 -40.56 94.56
CA ALA A 88 -41.10 -40.50 93.10
C ALA A 88 -41.71 -39.18 92.58
N PHE A 89 -42.80 -38.71 93.18
CA PHE A 89 -43.39 -37.42 92.83
C PHE A 89 -42.42 -36.25 93.10
N LEU A 90 -41.74 -36.24 94.25
CA LEU A 90 -40.75 -35.21 94.61
C LEU A 90 -39.48 -35.28 93.74
N ASP A 91 -39.05 -36.48 93.33
CA ASP A 91 -37.96 -36.63 92.36
C ASP A 91 -38.38 -36.09 90.97
N GLN A 92 -39.63 -36.30 90.55
CA GLN A 92 -40.13 -35.70 89.31
C GLN A 92 -40.22 -34.17 89.39
N THR A 93 -40.63 -33.59 90.53
CA THR A 93 -40.62 -32.13 90.68
C THR A 93 -39.19 -31.58 90.61
N ALA A 94 -38.22 -32.21 91.29
CA ALA A 94 -36.82 -31.77 91.24
C ALA A 94 -36.24 -31.82 89.82
N ARG A 95 -36.48 -32.90 89.08
CA ARG A 95 -35.99 -33.05 87.69
C ARG A 95 -36.65 -32.09 86.71
N LEU A 96 -37.90 -31.72 86.95
CA LEU A 96 -38.59 -30.72 86.14
C LEU A 96 -38.03 -29.32 86.45
N ARG A 97 -37.68 -29.02 87.70
CA ARG A 97 -37.08 -27.73 88.08
C ARG A 97 -35.79 -27.44 87.32
N ASP A 98 -34.94 -28.45 87.13
CA ASP A 98 -33.67 -28.30 86.43
C ASP A 98 -33.82 -28.05 84.91
N SER A 99 -34.95 -28.47 84.32
CA SER A 99 -35.21 -28.28 82.90
C SER A 99 -35.99 -27.00 82.58
N LEU A 100 -36.77 -26.50 83.55
CA LEU A 100 -37.51 -25.25 83.40
C LEU A 100 -36.59 -24.03 83.31
N GLY A 101 -36.63 -23.35 82.17
CA GLY A 101 -35.94 -22.07 81.96
C GLY A 101 -36.71 -20.86 82.50
N ASP A 102 -38.04 -20.89 82.47
CA ASP A 102 -38.93 -19.79 82.84
C ASP A 102 -39.10 -19.69 84.37
N ASP A 103 -38.90 -18.48 84.91
CA ASP A 103 -39.08 -18.21 86.35
C ASP A 103 -40.54 -18.35 86.77
N SER A 104 -41.50 -18.07 85.87
CA SER A 104 -42.93 -18.26 86.17
C SER A 104 -43.31 -19.74 86.26
N ALA A 105 -42.75 -20.59 85.39
CA ALA A 105 -42.93 -22.03 85.47
C ALA A 105 -42.28 -22.64 86.72
N LYS A 106 -41.08 -22.16 87.12
CA LYS A 106 -40.46 -22.56 88.40
C LYS A 106 -41.31 -22.19 89.60
N GLN A 107 -41.93 -21.01 89.59
CA GLN A 107 -42.84 -20.57 90.65
C GLN A 107 -44.09 -21.48 90.74
N LEU A 108 -44.70 -21.84 89.61
CA LEU A 108 -45.83 -22.79 89.59
C LEU A 108 -45.42 -24.19 90.08
N LEU A 109 -44.20 -24.63 89.79
CA LEU A 109 -43.64 -25.88 90.32
C LEU A 109 -43.40 -25.82 91.85
N ASP A 110 -43.02 -24.65 92.36
CA ASP A 110 -42.95 -24.38 93.80
C ASP A 110 -44.35 -24.45 94.44
N ASP A 111 -45.38 -23.91 93.77
CA ASP A 111 -46.77 -24.02 94.22
C ASP A 111 -47.27 -25.47 94.25
N VAL A 112 -46.89 -26.29 93.26
CA VAL A 112 -47.17 -27.75 93.25
C VAL A 112 -46.52 -28.43 94.47
N THR A 113 -45.27 -28.09 94.75
CA THR A 113 -44.52 -28.67 95.89
C THR A 113 -45.09 -28.23 97.23
N ALA A 114 -45.53 -26.97 97.34
CA ALA A 114 -46.19 -26.43 98.53
C ALA A 114 -47.57 -27.07 98.76
N ALA A 115 -48.38 -27.19 97.71
CA ALA A 115 -49.67 -27.87 97.75
C ALA A 115 -49.51 -29.33 98.19
N GLU A 116 -48.47 -30.01 97.71
CA GLU A 116 -48.19 -31.39 98.05
C GLU A 116 -47.75 -31.53 99.52
N THR A 117 -46.91 -30.61 100.01
CA THR A 117 -46.54 -30.57 101.43
C THR A 117 -47.78 -30.40 102.32
N ARG A 118 -48.73 -29.54 101.91
CA ARG A 118 -50.01 -29.39 102.59
C ARG A 118 -50.85 -30.67 102.54
N TYR A 119 -50.98 -31.31 101.37
CA TYR A 119 -51.71 -32.58 101.23
C TYR A 119 -51.15 -33.67 102.15
N THR A 120 -49.83 -33.83 102.22
CA THR A 120 -49.19 -34.78 103.13
C THR A 120 -49.49 -34.47 104.60
N THR A 121 -49.48 -33.20 104.98
CA THR A 121 -49.73 -32.76 106.36
C THR A 121 -51.15 -33.12 106.80
N VAL A 122 -52.14 -32.88 105.93
CA VAL A 122 -53.55 -33.24 106.19
C VAL A 122 -53.77 -34.76 106.12
N LEU A 123 -52.97 -35.47 105.32
CA LEU A 123 -53.06 -36.93 105.16
C LEU A 123 -52.44 -37.71 106.34
N ALA A 124 -51.42 -37.17 107.01
CA ALA A 124 -50.66 -37.89 108.04
C ALA A 124 -51.51 -38.44 109.20
N PRO A 125 -52.45 -37.68 109.82
CA PRO A 125 -53.33 -38.20 110.87
C PRO A 125 -54.22 -39.34 110.39
N LEU A 126 -54.65 -39.30 109.12
CA LEU A 126 -55.48 -40.34 108.52
C LEU A 126 -54.68 -41.64 108.33
N LEU A 127 -53.42 -41.54 107.89
CA LEU A 127 -52.53 -42.70 107.74
C LEU A 127 -52.20 -43.33 109.11
N GLU A 128 -51.93 -42.53 110.13
CA GLU A 128 -51.67 -43.01 111.49
C GLU A 128 -52.92 -43.67 112.10
N LYS A 129 -54.10 -43.05 111.95
CA LYS A 129 -55.34 -43.65 112.44
C LYS A 129 -55.62 -44.99 111.76
N ARG A 130 -55.40 -45.11 110.44
CA ARG A 130 -55.59 -46.37 109.70
C ARG A 130 -54.67 -47.50 110.20
N GLN A 131 -53.48 -47.18 110.72
CA GLN A 131 -52.60 -48.19 111.33
C GLN A 131 -53.12 -48.70 112.68
N SER A 132 -53.85 -47.86 113.42
CA SER A 132 -54.35 -48.17 114.77
C SER A 132 -55.70 -48.91 114.80
N THR A 133 -56.46 -48.95 113.70
CA THR A 133 -57.80 -49.56 113.67
C THR A 133 -58.13 -50.30 112.36
N ARG A 134 -58.84 -51.43 112.50
CA ARG A 134 -59.45 -52.14 111.36
C ARG A 134 -60.83 -51.62 110.99
N ASP A 135 -61.48 -50.83 111.86
CA ASP A 135 -62.79 -50.25 111.61
C ASP A 135 -62.71 -49.13 110.56
N LEU A 136 -63.24 -49.40 109.37
CA LEU A 136 -63.26 -48.46 108.25
C LEU A 136 -64.15 -47.24 108.53
N THR A 137 -65.14 -47.36 109.42
CA THR A 137 -66.08 -46.28 109.76
C THR A 137 -65.38 -45.15 110.52
N GLN A 138 -64.44 -45.50 111.40
CA GLN A 138 -63.60 -44.53 112.12
C GLN A 138 -62.57 -43.85 111.20
N VAL A 139 -62.12 -44.53 110.16
CA VAL A 139 -61.19 -43.98 109.17
C VAL A 139 -61.92 -43.05 108.21
N SER A 140 -63.15 -43.39 107.78
CA SER A 140 -63.93 -42.54 106.89
C SER A 140 -64.39 -41.24 107.55
N GLN A 141 -64.53 -41.18 108.88
CA GLN A 141 -64.81 -39.93 109.60
C GLN A 141 -63.67 -38.90 109.51
N LEU A 142 -62.43 -39.36 109.26
CA LEU A 142 -61.27 -38.51 109.04
C LEU A 142 -61.03 -38.20 107.54
N LEU A 143 -61.84 -38.74 106.63
CA LEU A 143 -61.92 -38.24 105.26
C LEU A 143 -62.67 -36.91 105.27
N THR A 144 -61.97 -35.85 105.69
CA THR A 144 -62.52 -34.50 105.76
C THR A 144 -62.61 -33.87 104.38
N ALA A 145 -63.49 -32.88 104.25
CA ALA A 145 -63.52 -32.00 103.08
C ALA A 145 -62.15 -31.33 102.85
N GLU A 146 -61.37 -31.11 103.92
CA GLU A 146 -60.03 -30.53 103.86
C GLU A 146 -59.02 -31.43 103.13
N LEU A 147 -59.07 -32.75 103.31
CA LEU A 147 -58.19 -33.68 102.58
C LEU A 147 -58.52 -33.70 101.08
N VAL A 148 -59.80 -33.65 100.73
CA VAL A 148 -60.26 -33.55 99.34
C VAL A 148 -59.80 -32.22 98.73
N ALA A 149 -59.94 -31.11 99.46
CA ALA A 149 -59.49 -29.79 99.03
C ALA A 149 -57.96 -29.71 98.88
N ALA A 150 -57.19 -30.29 99.81
CA ALA A 150 -55.73 -30.31 99.72
C ALA A 150 -55.23 -31.17 98.56
N ARG A 151 -55.90 -32.29 98.28
CA ARG A 151 -55.63 -33.09 97.07
C ARG A 151 -55.94 -32.30 95.80
N GLN A 152 -57.11 -31.66 95.75
CA GLN A 152 -57.53 -30.88 94.59
C GLN A 152 -56.54 -29.74 94.33
N ALA A 153 -56.04 -29.08 95.36
CA ALA A 153 -55.04 -28.02 95.24
C ALA A 153 -53.74 -28.49 94.55
N VAL A 154 -53.28 -29.72 94.81
CA VAL A 154 -52.11 -30.28 94.09
C VAL A 154 -52.44 -30.54 92.62
N GLN A 155 -53.64 -31.06 92.33
CA GLN A 155 -54.08 -31.31 90.95
C GLN A 155 -54.23 -30.01 90.17
N ASP A 156 -54.79 -28.97 90.78
CA ASP A 156 -54.98 -27.64 90.17
C ASP A 156 -53.64 -26.94 89.95
N ALA A 157 -52.73 -26.96 90.94
CA ALA A 157 -51.39 -26.39 90.79
C ALA A 157 -50.61 -27.09 89.66
N ASN A 158 -50.75 -28.41 89.55
CA ASN A 158 -50.05 -29.18 88.54
C ASN A 158 -50.67 -28.98 87.14
N ALA A 159 -51.99 -28.82 87.05
CA ALA A 159 -52.66 -28.43 85.81
C ALA A 159 -52.21 -27.04 85.34
N ALA A 160 -52.12 -26.07 86.25
CA ALA A 160 -51.63 -24.72 85.94
C ALA A 160 -50.19 -24.73 85.42
N LEU A 161 -49.31 -25.55 86.01
CA LEU A 161 -47.93 -25.74 85.53
C LEU A 161 -47.90 -26.34 84.11
N VAL A 162 -48.68 -27.40 83.87
CA VAL A 162 -48.75 -28.04 82.54
C VAL A 162 -49.28 -27.09 81.47
N ASP A 163 -50.33 -26.30 81.79
CA ASP A 163 -50.89 -25.32 80.86
C ASP A 163 -49.89 -24.20 80.54
N ARG A 164 -49.12 -23.75 81.54
CA ARG A 164 -48.04 -22.77 81.33
C ARG A 164 -46.95 -23.30 80.41
N ILE A 165 -46.43 -24.51 80.69
CA ILE A 165 -45.40 -25.14 79.85
C ILE A 165 -45.93 -25.37 78.42
N ARG A 166 -47.19 -25.79 78.28
CA ARG A 166 -47.84 -25.91 76.97
C ARG A 166 -47.91 -24.57 76.23
N ALA A 167 -48.20 -23.46 76.91
CA ALA A 167 -48.22 -22.14 76.30
C ALA A 167 -46.83 -21.71 75.80
N ASP A 168 -45.76 -21.99 76.55
CA ASP A 168 -44.39 -21.69 76.13
C ASP A 168 -43.98 -22.51 74.90
N VAL A 169 -44.38 -23.78 74.83
CA VAL A 169 -44.16 -24.65 73.66
C VAL A 169 -44.83 -24.10 72.39
N GLU A 170 -46.07 -23.64 72.48
CA GLU A 170 -46.80 -23.09 71.34
C GLU A 170 -46.18 -21.75 70.88
N LEU A 171 -45.71 -20.93 71.83
CA LEU A 171 -45.02 -19.67 71.53
C LEU A 171 -43.68 -19.92 70.82
N ASP A 172 -42.87 -20.86 71.31
CA ASP A 172 -41.59 -21.21 70.69
C ASP A 172 -41.78 -21.82 69.28
N ARG A 173 -42.82 -22.62 69.08
CA ARG A 173 -43.20 -23.13 67.74
C ARG A 173 -43.61 -22.01 66.79
N ALA A 174 -44.40 -21.03 67.25
CA ALA A 174 -44.82 -19.89 66.43
C ALA A 174 -43.63 -18.99 66.03
N HIS A 175 -42.70 -18.75 66.96
CA HIS A 175 -41.47 -18.02 66.68
C HIS A 175 -40.57 -18.75 65.68
N ALA A 176 -40.38 -20.06 65.85
CA ALA A 176 -39.59 -20.88 64.92
C ALA A 176 -40.19 -20.89 63.50
N ALA A 177 -41.52 -20.98 63.38
CA ALA A 177 -42.21 -20.92 62.09
C ALA A 177 -42.04 -19.56 61.40
N THR A 178 -42.22 -18.45 62.14
CA THR A 178 -42.06 -17.09 61.59
C THR A 178 -40.62 -16.84 61.12
N GLN A 179 -39.62 -17.31 61.88
CA GLN A 179 -38.21 -17.22 61.49
C GLN A 179 -37.91 -18.05 60.23
N ALA A 180 -38.54 -19.22 60.08
CA ALA A 180 -38.41 -20.04 58.87
C ALA A 180 -38.99 -19.36 57.62
N ASP A 181 -40.17 -18.75 57.72
CA ASP A 181 -40.79 -18.04 56.59
C ASP A 181 -39.94 -16.83 56.16
N GLN A 182 -39.45 -16.03 57.10
CA GLN A 182 -38.58 -14.89 56.80
C GLN A 182 -37.25 -15.33 56.16
N ALA A 183 -36.67 -16.44 56.65
CA ALA A 183 -35.48 -17.05 56.07
C ALA A 183 -35.70 -17.51 54.61
N ILE A 184 -36.81 -18.19 54.34
CA ILE A 184 -37.15 -18.68 52.99
C ILE A 184 -37.35 -17.52 52.01
N ILE A 185 -38.06 -16.46 52.42
CA ILE A 185 -38.28 -15.26 51.59
C ILE A 185 -36.96 -14.56 51.27
N ALA A 186 -36.08 -14.38 52.25
CA ALA A 186 -34.78 -13.72 52.05
C ALA A 186 -33.90 -14.49 51.04
N VAL A 187 -33.80 -15.83 51.18
CA VAL A 187 -32.99 -16.67 50.28
C VAL A 187 -33.57 -16.71 48.87
N THR A 188 -34.90 -16.82 48.72
CA THR A 188 -35.55 -16.84 47.41
C THR A 188 -35.42 -15.52 46.66
N LEU A 189 -35.59 -14.37 47.34
CA LEU A 189 -35.37 -13.05 46.73
C LEU A 189 -33.93 -12.88 46.25
N LEU A 190 -32.94 -13.30 47.04
CA LEU A 190 -31.53 -13.26 46.65
C LEU A 190 -31.26 -14.19 45.45
N GLY A 191 -31.88 -15.37 45.39
CA GLY A 191 -31.78 -16.28 44.25
C GLY A 191 -32.35 -15.68 42.96
N VAL A 192 -33.54 -15.06 43.03
CA VAL A 192 -34.15 -14.38 41.88
C VAL A 192 -33.29 -13.21 41.41
N LEU A 193 -32.75 -12.40 42.33
CA LEU A 193 -31.83 -11.30 42.01
C LEU A 193 -30.53 -11.80 41.35
N ALA A 194 -29.95 -12.89 41.84
CA ALA A 194 -28.76 -13.50 41.24
C ALA A 194 -29.04 -14.01 39.81
N LEU A 195 -30.18 -14.65 39.57
CA LEU A 195 -30.57 -15.09 38.22
C LEU A 195 -30.88 -13.90 37.29
N ALA A 196 -31.63 -12.91 37.77
CA ALA A 196 -31.99 -11.73 36.99
C ALA A 196 -30.74 -10.91 36.61
N SER A 197 -29.80 -10.73 37.53
CA SER A 197 -28.52 -10.05 37.26
C SER A 197 -27.67 -10.85 36.27
N GLY A 198 -27.60 -12.18 36.37
CA GLY A 198 -26.92 -13.04 35.39
C GLY A 198 -27.50 -12.89 33.97
N VAL A 199 -28.83 -12.94 33.84
CA VAL A 199 -29.51 -12.74 32.55
C VAL A 199 -29.29 -11.32 32.01
N PHE A 200 -29.35 -10.30 32.87
CA PHE A 200 -29.12 -8.90 32.48
C PHE A 200 -27.69 -8.69 31.97
N ILE A 201 -26.69 -9.21 32.68
CA ILE A 201 -25.28 -9.15 32.29
C ILE A 201 -25.06 -9.88 30.96
N ALA A 202 -25.59 -11.11 30.82
CA ALA A 202 -25.48 -11.88 29.58
C ALA A 202 -26.07 -11.13 28.38
N ARG A 203 -27.27 -10.54 28.53
CA ARG A 203 -27.89 -9.73 27.47
C ARG A 203 -27.09 -8.47 27.14
N ARG A 204 -26.62 -7.74 28.15
CA ARG A 204 -25.79 -6.54 27.96
C ARG A 204 -24.48 -6.86 27.24
N LEU A 205 -23.83 -7.95 27.63
CA LEU A 205 -22.55 -8.37 27.09
C LEU A 205 -22.68 -8.87 25.65
N ASN A 206 -23.69 -9.70 25.36
CA ASN A 206 -24.00 -10.17 24.00
C ASN A 206 -24.34 -8.98 23.07
N ARG A 207 -25.16 -8.02 23.52
CA ARG A 207 -25.50 -6.83 22.72
C ARG A 207 -24.28 -5.94 22.46
N ALA A 208 -23.38 -5.79 23.43
CA ALA A 208 -22.15 -5.03 23.27
C ALA A 208 -21.18 -5.73 22.29
N LEU A 209 -21.02 -7.05 22.41
CA LEU A 209 -20.18 -7.86 21.53
C LEU A 209 -20.66 -7.76 20.08
N ARG A 210 -21.95 -7.96 19.83
CA ARG A 210 -22.57 -7.85 18.50
C ARG A 210 -22.33 -6.50 17.85
N ARG A 211 -22.50 -5.41 18.61
CA ARG A 211 -22.26 -4.06 18.07
C ARG A 211 -20.79 -3.83 17.70
N GLN A 212 -19.86 -4.25 18.56
CA GLN A 212 -18.43 -4.04 18.32
C GLN A 212 -17.92 -4.92 17.17
N VAL A 213 -18.26 -6.21 17.17
CA VAL A 213 -17.86 -7.13 16.11
C VAL A 213 -18.56 -6.79 14.80
N GLY A 214 -19.86 -6.48 14.82
CA GLY A 214 -20.60 -6.09 13.61
C GLY A 214 -20.02 -4.83 12.94
N ALA A 215 -19.63 -3.82 13.74
CA ALA A 215 -18.94 -2.65 13.21
C ALA A 215 -17.56 -3.00 12.62
N ALA A 216 -16.77 -3.83 13.32
CA ALA A 216 -15.46 -4.27 12.83
C ALA A 216 -15.58 -5.09 11.53
N VAL A 217 -16.55 -5.99 11.45
CA VAL A 217 -16.87 -6.75 10.22
C VAL A 217 -17.25 -5.79 9.09
N GLY A 218 -18.15 -4.82 9.34
CA GLY A 218 -18.54 -3.85 8.32
C GLY A 218 -17.35 -3.06 7.77
N HIS A 219 -16.40 -2.68 8.64
CA HIS A 219 -15.14 -2.08 8.22
C HIS A 219 -14.30 -3.04 7.37
N ILE A 220 -14.13 -4.31 7.79
CA ILE A 220 -13.37 -5.31 7.01
C ILE A 220 -14.01 -5.54 5.65
N GLN A 221 -15.33 -5.68 5.56
CA GLN A 221 -16.06 -5.86 4.29
C GLN A 221 -15.86 -4.65 3.37
N SER A 222 -16.02 -3.43 3.90
CA SER A 222 -15.82 -2.21 3.13
C SER A 222 -14.37 -2.07 2.64
N SER A 223 -13.37 -2.32 3.49
CA SER A 223 -11.96 -2.29 3.11
C SER A 223 -11.61 -3.40 2.12
N SER A 224 -12.19 -4.58 2.25
CA SER A 224 -12.00 -5.68 1.29
C SER A 224 -12.56 -5.30 -0.08
N ALA A 225 -13.77 -4.73 -0.15
CA ALA A 225 -14.34 -4.25 -1.41
C ALA A 225 -13.47 -3.14 -2.06
N GLN A 226 -12.93 -2.22 -1.26
CA GLN A 226 -11.99 -1.21 -1.75
C GLN A 226 -10.69 -1.83 -2.27
N LEU A 227 -10.14 -2.84 -1.58
CA LEU A 227 -8.96 -3.59 -2.03
C LEU A 227 -9.23 -4.33 -3.34
N GLU A 228 -10.40 -4.94 -3.52
CA GLU A 228 -10.76 -5.60 -4.78
C GLU A 228 -10.81 -4.61 -5.95
N VAL A 229 -11.40 -3.43 -5.76
CA VAL A 229 -11.46 -2.38 -6.79
C VAL A 229 -10.06 -1.87 -7.11
N ALA A 230 -9.26 -1.56 -6.09
CA ALA A 230 -7.88 -1.09 -6.28
C ALA A 230 -7.01 -2.14 -6.98
N ALA A 231 -7.14 -3.41 -6.60
CA ALA A 231 -6.46 -4.52 -7.26
C ALA A 231 -6.89 -4.68 -8.72
N ALA A 232 -8.20 -4.57 -9.02
CA ALA A 232 -8.68 -4.64 -10.40
C ALA A 232 -8.13 -3.48 -11.25
N GLN A 233 -8.10 -2.26 -10.71
CA GLN A 233 -7.50 -1.11 -11.37
C GLN A 233 -6.00 -1.30 -11.62
N GLN A 234 -5.27 -1.81 -10.63
CA GLN A 234 -3.83 -2.07 -10.76
C GLN A 234 -3.54 -3.17 -11.79
N ALA A 235 -4.35 -4.24 -11.84
CA ALA A 235 -4.22 -5.29 -12.84
C ALA A 235 -4.47 -4.76 -14.27
N ASN A 236 -5.50 -3.93 -14.45
CA ASN A 236 -5.78 -3.29 -15.74
C ASN A 236 -4.68 -2.31 -16.14
N GLY A 237 -4.21 -1.47 -15.21
CA GLY A 237 -3.09 -0.56 -15.45
C GLY A 237 -1.80 -1.31 -15.82
N GLY A 238 -1.53 -2.46 -15.19
CA GLY A 238 -0.42 -3.34 -15.55
C GLY A 238 -0.53 -3.89 -16.97
N ARG A 239 -1.74 -4.29 -17.40
CA ARG A 239 -2.01 -4.74 -18.79
C ARG A 239 -1.79 -3.62 -19.81
N ASP A 240 -2.33 -2.44 -19.55
CA ASP A 240 -2.20 -1.28 -20.45
C ASP A 240 -0.73 -0.87 -20.57
N GLN A 241 0.02 -0.88 -19.46
CA GLN A 241 1.45 -0.60 -19.47
C GLN A 241 2.23 -1.65 -20.25
N ALA A 242 1.89 -2.93 -20.14
CA ALA A 242 2.52 -3.99 -20.93
C ALA A 242 2.26 -3.83 -22.44
N ALA A 243 1.05 -3.41 -22.83
CA ALA A 243 0.73 -3.12 -24.22
C ALA A 243 1.52 -1.93 -24.76
N ALA A 244 1.57 -0.82 -24.00
CA ALA A 244 2.37 0.35 -24.37
C ALA A 244 3.87 0.03 -24.51
N LEU A 245 4.40 -0.86 -23.66
CA LEU A 245 5.80 -1.30 -23.76
C LEU A 245 6.07 -2.19 -24.97
N ALA A 246 5.10 -2.98 -25.41
CA ALA A 246 5.22 -3.74 -26.65
C ALA A 246 5.28 -2.82 -27.88
N GLU A 247 4.48 -1.74 -27.89
CA GLU A 247 4.54 -0.70 -28.91
C GLU A 247 5.90 0.01 -28.90
N ILE A 248 6.38 0.44 -27.72
CA ILE A 248 7.71 1.04 -27.56
C ILE A 248 8.81 0.11 -28.10
N THR A 249 8.74 -1.19 -27.81
CA THR A 249 9.71 -2.18 -28.31
C THR A 249 9.70 -2.26 -29.83
N THR A 250 8.53 -2.14 -30.45
CA THR A 250 8.39 -2.09 -31.92
C THR A 250 9.05 -0.83 -32.48
N THR A 251 8.77 0.34 -31.90
CA THR A 251 9.41 1.61 -32.29
C THR A 251 10.93 1.57 -32.12
N ILE A 252 11.44 0.94 -31.06
CA ILE A 252 12.88 0.72 -30.85
C ILE A 252 13.47 -0.10 -32.00
N SER A 253 12.81 -1.18 -32.41
CA SER A 253 13.26 -1.99 -33.54
C SER A 253 13.33 -1.17 -34.83
N GLU A 254 12.33 -0.32 -35.10
CA GLU A 254 12.34 0.59 -36.25
C GLU A 254 13.45 1.66 -36.14
N LEU A 255 13.70 2.19 -34.95
CA LEU A 255 14.80 3.13 -34.70
C LEU A 255 16.19 2.49 -34.93
N LEU A 256 16.37 1.23 -34.57
CA LEU A 256 17.61 0.50 -34.85
C LEU A 256 17.82 0.26 -36.34
N ILE A 257 16.75 -0.08 -37.07
CA ILE A 257 16.79 -0.25 -38.53
C ILE A 257 17.15 1.08 -39.20
N THR A 258 16.46 2.16 -38.85
CA THR A 258 16.71 3.49 -39.42
C THR A 258 18.09 4.02 -39.07
N SER A 259 18.59 3.78 -37.85
CA SER A 259 19.96 4.13 -37.47
C SER A 259 21.00 3.40 -38.34
N ARG A 260 20.81 2.10 -38.63
CA ARG A 260 21.69 1.37 -39.56
C ARG A 260 21.65 1.96 -40.97
N GLN A 261 20.46 2.30 -41.46
CA GLN A 261 20.30 2.92 -42.78
C GLN A 261 20.99 4.30 -42.86
N ILE A 262 20.94 5.09 -41.78
CA ILE A 262 21.65 6.38 -41.70
C ILE A 262 23.17 6.15 -41.73
N ALA A 263 23.68 5.19 -40.97
CA ALA A 263 25.11 4.87 -40.96
C ALA A 263 25.60 4.39 -42.35
N GLU A 264 24.86 3.51 -43.01
CA GLU A 264 25.16 3.09 -44.39
C GLU A 264 25.08 4.26 -45.37
N GLY A 265 24.10 5.16 -45.18
CA GLY A 265 23.95 6.38 -45.97
C GLY A 265 25.14 7.31 -45.83
N ALA A 266 25.59 7.55 -44.59
CA ALA A 266 26.78 8.33 -44.28
C ALA A 266 28.02 7.72 -44.96
N GLN A 267 28.23 6.41 -44.85
CA GLN A 267 29.35 5.73 -45.49
C GLN A 267 29.35 5.90 -47.02
N ARG A 268 28.17 5.82 -47.67
CA ARG A 268 28.04 6.10 -49.12
C ARG A 268 28.36 7.56 -49.47
N VAL A 269 27.95 8.51 -48.64
CA VAL A 269 28.25 9.94 -48.83
C VAL A 269 29.75 10.19 -48.70
N SER A 270 30.40 9.64 -47.68
CA SER A 270 31.86 9.74 -47.51
C SER A 270 32.59 9.17 -48.73
N LYS A 271 32.15 8.00 -49.24
CA LYS A 271 32.77 7.42 -50.43
C LYS A 271 32.63 8.31 -51.67
N THR A 272 31.44 8.88 -51.88
CA THR A 272 31.19 9.81 -52.98
C THR A 272 32.02 11.10 -52.84
N ALA A 273 32.21 11.57 -51.60
CA ALA A 273 33.05 12.71 -51.30
C ALA A 273 34.53 12.43 -51.65
N GLU A 274 35.09 11.27 -51.27
CA GLU A 274 36.44 10.86 -51.67
C GLU A 274 36.63 10.81 -53.21
N ASP A 275 35.66 10.25 -53.92
CA ASP A 275 35.71 10.15 -55.38
C ASP A 275 35.63 11.55 -56.01
N THR A 276 34.84 12.46 -55.42
CA THR A 276 34.74 13.87 -55.83
C THR A 276 36.05 14.63 -55.56
N GLU A 277 36.71 14.39 -54.43
CA GLU A 277 38.03 14.98 -54.13
C GLU A 277 39.05 14.58 -55.19
N THR A 278 39.07 13.28 -55.52
CA THR A 278 39.98 12.72 -56.53
C THR A 278 39.75 13.36 -57.89
N ALA A 279 38.48 13.50 -58.30
CA ALA A 279 38.12 14.17 -59.55
C ALA A 279 38.52 15.65 -59.56
N ALA A 280 38.31 16.37 -58.46
CA ALA A 280 38.68 17.78 -58.33
C ALA A 280 40.21 17.99 -58.41
N ARG A 281 40.99 17.13 -57.74
CA ARG A 281 42.47 17.15 -57.82
C ARG A 281 42.97 16.85 -59.23
N HIS A 282 42.33 15.89 -59.92
CA HIS A 282 42.66 15.58 -61.31
C HIS A 282 42.32 16.75 -62.26
N GLY A 283 41.18 17.42 -62.03
CA GLY A 283 40.79 18.65 -62.73
C GLY A 283 41.80 19.78 -62.53
N ASP A 284 42.21 20.05 -61.29
CA ASP A 284 43.22 21.06 -60.97
C ASP A 284 44.57 20.78 -61.67
N ALA A 285 45.03 19.52 -61.65
CA ALA A 285 46.25 19.11 -62.35
C ALA A 285 46.14 19.34 -63.87
N THR A 286 45.00 19.02 -64.47
CA THR A 286 44.74 19.21 -65.91
C THR A 286 44.72 20.70 -66.29
N ILE A 287 44.11 21.55 -65.46
CA ILE A 287 44.13 23.01 -65.64
C ILE A 287 45.55 23.55 -65.55
N ASN A 288 46.35 23.10 -64.57
CA ASN A 288 47.74 23.52 -64.43
C ASN A 288 48.58 23.15 -65.65
N GLN A 289 48.40 21.94 -66.21
CA GLN A 289 49.04 21.54 -67.46
C GLN A 289 48.61 22.42 -68.64
N THR A 290 47.31 22.75 -68.72
CA THR A 290 46.78 23.61 -69.78
C THR A 290 47.30 25.05 -69.68
N ARG A 291 47.47 25.58 -68.47
CA ARG A 291 48.10 26.89 -68.21
C ARG A 291 49.53 26.92 -68.75
N ALA A 292 50.31 25.85 -68.57
CA ALA A 292 51.66 25.75 -69.13
C ALA A 292 51.64 25.81 -70.67
N SER A 293 50.72 25.08 -71.31
CA SER A 293 50.55 25.12 -72.78
C SER A 293 50.16 26.51 -73.29
N ILE A 294 49.24 27.20 -72.61
CA ILE A 294 48.83 28.57 -72.95
C ILE A 294 49.99 29.57 -72.80
N THR A 295 50.83 29.38 -71.78
CA THR A 295 52.04 30.20 -71.58
C THR A 295 53.01 30.00 -72.75
N ALA A 296 53.20 28.76 -73.22
CA ALA A 296 54.02 28.49 -74.40
C ALA A 296 53.41 29.12 -75.67
N ILE A 297 52.09 29.07 -75.85
CA ILE A 297 51.40 29.75 -76.97
C ILE A 297 51.63 31.26 -76.91
N ARG A 298 51.54 31.88 -75.72
CA ARG A 298 51.83 33.31 -75.53
C ARG A 298 53.24 33.66 -76.03
N THR A 299 54.25 32.89 -75.61
CA THR A 299 55.63 33.08 -76.08
C THR A 299 55.76 32.94 -77.59
N GLN A 300 55.06 31.98 -78.20
CA GLN A 300 55.06 31.79 -79.65
C GLN A 300 54.42 32.98 -80.40
N VAL A 301 53.30 33.50 -79.88
CA VAL A 301 52.62 34.69 -80.39
C VAL A 301 53.54 35.91 -80.32
N ASP A 302 54.21 36.13 -79.18
CA ASP A 302 55.18 37.22 -79.02
C ASP A 302 56.34 37.12 -80.03
N GLN A 303 56.85 35.91 -80.27
CA GLN A 303 57.89 35.66 -81.29
C GLN A 303 57.40 35.97 -82.71
N ILE A 304 56.16 35.59 -83.05
CA ILE A 304 55.57 35.91 -84.37
C ILE A 304 55.49 37.42 -84.56
N VAL A 305 55.03 38.17 -83.55
CA VAL A 305 54.98 39.64 -83.62
C VAL A 305 56.37 40.22 -83.89
N GLN A 306 57.40 39.76 -83.16
CA GLN A 306 58.78 40.22 -83.36
C GLN A 306 59.30 39.92 -84.77
N HIS A 307 59.04 38.73 -85.30
CA HIS A 307 59.44 38.36 -86.66
C HIS A 307 58.72 39.18 -87.74
N MET A 308 57.42 39.46 -87.54
CA MET A 308 56.64 40.29 -88.48
C MET A 308 57.10 41.75 -88.48
N LEU A 309 57.42 42.32 -87.31
CA LEU A 309 58.00 43.66 -87.21
C LEU A 309 59.35 43.74 -87.93
N ALA A 310 60.23 42.76 -87.72
CA ALA A 310 61.51 42.69 -88.42
C ALA A 310 61.36 42.52 -89.94
N LEU A 311 60.37 41.73 -90.40
CA LEU A 311 60.05 41.60 -91.82
C LEU A 311 59.54 42.93 -92.40
N GLY A 312 58.66 43.64 -91.68
CA GLY A 312 58.18 44.96 -92.06
C GLY A 312 59.31 45.98 -92.23
N GLU A 313 60.29 45.98 -91.32
CA GLU A 313 61.49 46.83 -91.41
C GLU A 313 62.35 46.48 -92.63
N LYS A 314 62.63 45.18 -92.85
CA LYS A 314 63.39 44.73 -94.04
C LYS A 314 62.68 45.07 -95.34
N SER A 315 61.36 44.90 -95.42
CA SER A 315 60.57 45.28 -96.59
C SER A 315 60.62 46.78 -96.85
N GLN A 316 60.63 47.61 -95.80
CA GLN A 316 60.81 49.06 -95.94
C GLN A 316 62.19 49.40 -96.52
N GLN A 317 63.25 48.76 -96.02
CA GLN A 317 64.62 48.94 -96.53
C GLN A 317 64.72 48.54 -98.01
N ILE A 318 64.15 47.39 -98.40
CA ILE A 318 64.12 46.93 -99.79
C ILE A 318 63.34 47.93 -100.65
N GLY A 319 62.19 48.42 -100.18
CA GLY A 319 61.41 49.45 -100.87
C GLY A 319 62.22 50.71 -101.19
N SER A 320 63.06 51.17 -100.25
CA SER A 320 63.97 52.31 -100.48
C SER A 320 65.05 52.00 -101.53
N VAL A 321 65.59 50.78 -101.57
CA VAL A 321 66.56 50.36 -102.60
C VAL A 321 65.89 50.28 -103.97
N VAL A 322 64.70 49.72 -104.07
CA VAL A 322 63.94 49.60 -105.33
C VAL A 322 63.55 50.98 -105.86
N GLN A 323 63.21 51.92 -104.97
CA GLN A 323 62.99 53.32 -105.34
C GLN A 323 64.24 53.94 -105.97
N LEU A 324 65.42 53.75 -105.37
CA LEU A 324 66.68 54.23 -105.92
C LEU A 324 66.97 53.60 -107.30
N VAL A 325 66.70 52.29 -107.47
CA VAL A 325 66.86 51.61 -108.76
C VAL A 325 65.93 52.20 -109.82
N ALA A 326 64.68 52.51 -109.47
CA ALA A 326 63.75 53.19 -110.38
C ALA A 326 64.26 54.59 -110.78
N GLU A 327 64.79 55.36 -109.83
CA GLU A 327 65.39 56.68 -110.08
C GLU A 327 66.63 56.58 -110.99
N LEU A 328 67.50 55.59 -110.76
CA LEU A 328 68.67 55.33 -111.60
C LEU A 328 68.27 54.88 -113.01
N ALA A 329 67.24 54.06 -113.15
CA ALA A 329 66.70 53.64 -114.43
C ALA A 329 66.16 54.85 -115.22
N GLU A 330 65.41 55.73 -114.57
CA GLU A 330 64.91 56.97 -115.19
C GLU A 330 66.06 57.90 -115.62
N GLN A 331 67.07 58.09 -114.76
CA GLN A 331 68.27 58.87 -115.12
C GLN A 331 69.02 58.24 -116.32
N THR A 332 69.14 56.91 -116.34
CA THR A 332 69.77 56.18 -117.44
C THR A 332 68.96 56.33 -118.73
N ASN A 333 67.63 56.34 -118.63
CA ASN A 333 66.73 56.56 -119.76
C ASN A 333 66.94 57.96 -120.36
N ILE A 334 67.00 59.00 -119.52
CA ILE A 334 67.27 60.38 -119.93
C ILE A 334 68.67 60.51 -120.57
N LEU A 335 69.69 59.89 -119.96
CA LEU A 335 71.04 59.86 -120.53
C LEU A 335 71.08 59.17 -121.90
N ALA A 336 70.36 58.07 -122.06
CA ALA A 336 70.24 57.35 -123.31
C ALA A 336 69.52 58.17 -124.39
N ILE A 337 68.44 58.88 -124.04
CA ILE A 337 67.75 59.80 -124.95
C ILE A 337 68.71 60.92 -125.42
N ASN A 338 69.45 61.53 -124.49
CA ASN A 338 70.43 62.56 -124.82
C ASN A 338 71.53 62.02 -125.74
N ALA A 339 72.02 60.80 -125.49
CA ALA A 339 73.00 60.14 -126.34
C ALA A 339 72.45 59.81 -127.74
N THR A 340 71.18 59.39 -127.86
CA THR A 340 70.51 59.16 -129.14
C THR A 340 70.34 60.45 -129.94
N ILE A 341 69.99 61.56 -129.27
CA ILE A 341 69.88 62.89 -129.89
C ILE A 341 71.25 63.32 -130.45
N GLU A 342 72.31 63.25 -129.64
CA GLU A 342 73.67 63.65 -130.05
C GLU A 342 74.19 62.76 -131.19
N ALA A 343 73.93 61.46 -131.13
CA ALA A 343 74.29 60.51 -132.17
C ALA A 343 73.54 60.76 -133.49
N THR A 344 72.29 61.26 -133.43
CA THR A 344 71.53 61.69 -134.62
C THR A 344 72.09 62.99 -135.19
N GLY A 345 72.54 63.91 -134.33
CA GLY A 345 73.21 65.16 -134.72
C GLY A 345 74.55 64.95 -135.45
N ALA A 346 75.27 63.86 -135.15
CA ALA A 346 76.56 63.52 -135.76
C ALA A 346 76.47 62.83 -137.15
N GLY A 347 75.28 62.62 -137.70
CA GLY A 347 75.08 62.05 -139.05
C GLY A 347 75.55 60.59 -139.19
N GLU A 348 76.19 60.24 -140.31
CA GLU A 348 76.63 58.84 -140.60
C GLU A 348 77.62 58.29 -139.56
N GLN A 349 78.46 59.14 -138.94
CA GLN A 349 79.43 58.71 -137.93
C GLN A 349 78.79 58.34 -136.58
N GLY A 350 77.60 58.89 -136.29
CA GLY A 350 76.85 58.62 -135.05
C GLY A 350 75.94 57.38 -135.10
N ARG A 351 75.74 56.79 -136.28
CA ARG A 351 74.74 55.72 -136.49
C ARG A 351 74.93 54.50 -135.59
N ARG A 352 76.18 54.07 -135.34
CA ARG A 352 76.47 52.93 -134.42
C ARG A 352 76.25 53.31 -132.95
N PHE A 353 76.52 54.56 -132.58
CA PHE A 353 76.25 55.07 -131.22
C PHE A 353 74.75 55.22 -130.96
N ALA A 354 73.96 55.65 -131.94
CA ALA A 354 72.51 55.75 -131.84
C ALA A 354 71.86 54.39 -131.54
N ILE A 355 72.34 53.30 -132.15
CA ILE A 355 71.84 51.94 -131.89
C ILE A 355 72.13 51.51 -130.45
N VAL A 356 73.33 51.79 -129.94
CA VAL A 356 73.71 51.45 -128.54
C VAL A 356 72.90 52.29 -127.55
N ALA A 357 72.72 53.59 -127.81
CA ALA A 357 71.92 54.47 -126.98
C ALA A 357 70.44 54.02 -126.93
N GLU A 358 69.86 53.62 -128.06
CA GLU A 358 68.49 53.07 -128.10
C GLU A 358 68.35 51.74 -127.33
N GLU A 359 69.37 50.88 -127.34
CA GLU A 359 69.36 49.64 -126.56
C GLU A 359 69.50 49.91 -125.05
N ILE A 360 70.33 50.87 -124.65
CA ILE A 360 70.41 51.36 -123.26
C ILE A 360 69.06 51.94 -122.82
N ARG A 361 68.39 52.70 -123.68
CA ARG A 361 67.06 53.27 -123.43
C ARG A 361 66.03 52.17 -123.13
N LYS A 362 65.97 51.14 -123.99
CA LYS A 362 65.09 49.98 -123.77
C LYS A 362 65.41 49.22 -122.49
N LEU A 363 66.70 49.06 -122.15
CA LEU A 363 67.11 48.41 -120.90
C LEU A 363 66.71 49.24 -119.68
N ALA A 364 66.86 50.56 -119.75
CA ALA A 364 66.43 51.50 -118.72
C ALA A 364 64.91 51.47 -118.53
N ASP A 365 64.12 51.54 -119.59
CA ASP A 365 62.65 51.40 -119.56
C ASP A 365 62.22 50.06 -118.94
N ARG A 366 62.85 48.94 -119.33
CA ARG A 366 62.58 47.62 -118.73
C ARG A 366 62.94 47.59 -117.24
N THR A 367 64.06 48.21 -116.85
CA THR A 367 64.50 48.28 -115.45
C THR A 367 63.51 49.10 -114.62
N ALA A 368 63.01 50.22 -115.14
CA ALA A 368 62.00 51.05 -114.48
C ALA A 368 60.67 50.30 -114.30
N ILE A 369 60.21 49.57 -115.33
CA ILE A 369 59.00 48.73 -115.25
C ILE A 369 59.18 47.64 -114.18
N SER A 370 60.29 46.89 -114.19
CA SER A 370 60.56 45.86 -113.19
C SER A 370 60.69 46.43 -111.77
N ALA A 371 61.31 47.60 -111.60
CA ALA A 371 61.38 48.27 -110.30
C ALA A 371 59.97 48.65 -109.78
N LYS A 372 59.06 49.09 -110.67
CA LYS A 372 57.67 49.38 -110.32
C LYS A 372 56.90 48.11 -109.90
N GLU A 373 57.10 46.99 -110.60
CA GLU A 373 56.51 45.70 -110.24
C GLU A 373 57.03 45.20 -108.88
N ILE A 374 58.35 45.25 -108.65
CA ILE A 374 58.94 44.88 -107.36
C ILE A 374 58.39 45.77 -106.24
N ARG A 375 58.23 47.07 -106.49
CA ARG A 375 57.65 47.98 -105.50
C ARG A 375 56.22 47.58 -105.11
N ALA A 376 55.38 47.23 -106.09
CA ALA A 376 54.02 46.75 -105.82
C ALA A 376 54.05 45.50 -104.93
N LEU A 377 54.93 44.53 -105.21
CA LEU A 377 55.12 43.34 -104.36
C LEU A 377 55.58 43.70 -102.94
N ILE A 378 56.46 44.69 -102.77
CA ILE A 378 56.89 45.16 -101.45
C ILE A 378 55.72 45.79 -100.68
N ASP A 379 54.88 46.59 -101.34
CA ASP A 379 53.70 47.18 -100.72
C ASP A 379 52.67 46.10 -100.32
N GLU A 380 52.47 45.07 -101.14
CA GLU A 380 51.67 43.89 -100.80
C GLU A 380 52.23 43.14 -99.58
N ILE A 381 53.55 42.90 -99.53
CA ILE A 381 54.20 42.26 -98.38
C ILE A 381 53.99 43.10 -97.11
N ARG A 382 54.14 44.44 -97.19
CA ARG A 382 53.93 45.32 -96.04
C ARG A 382 52.48 45.31 -95.56
N ALA A 383 51.52 45.28 -96.48
CA ALA A 383 50.10 45.14 -96.15
C ALA A 383 49.83 43.80 -95.44
N ALA A 384 50.35 42.70 -95.98
CA ALA A 384 50.23 41.38 -95.37
C ALA A 384 50.89 41.30 -93.98
N VAL A 385 52.04 41.96 -93.80
CA VAL A 385 52.70 42.09 -92.50
C VAL A 385 51.80 42.77 -91.48
N ASN A 386 51.23 43.93 -91.85
CA ASN A 386 50.36 44.69 -90.96
C ASN A 386 49.10 43.87 -90.58
N THR A 387 48.44 43.23 -91.54
CA THR A 387 47.28 42.37 -91.27
C THR A 387 47.61 41.21 -90.34
N THR A 388 48.80 40.62 -90.50
CA THR A 388 49.25 39.53 -89.62
C THR A 388 49.53 40.02 -88.21
N VAL A 389 50.14 41.20 -88.02
CA VAL A 389 50.37 41.79 -86.69
C VAL A 389 49.04 42.02 -85.99
N VAL A 390 48.06 42.66 -86.64
CA VAL A 390 46.73 42.91 -86.05
C VAL A 390 46.04 41.60 -85.64
N SER A 391 46.11 40.58 -86.49
CA SER A 391 45.53 39.26 -86.19
C SER A 391 46.25 38.56 -85.03
N THR A 392 47.57 38.76 -84.91
CA THR A 392 48.39 38.19 -83.83
C THR A 392 48.14 38.91 -82.50
N GLU A 393 47.93 40.24 -82.50
CA GLU A 393 47.51 41.00 -81.32
C GLU A 393 46.14 40.56 -80.80
N ALA A 394 45.18 40.32 -81.71
CA ALA A 394 43.89 39.74 -81.33
C ALA A 394 44.06 38.33 -80.73
N GLY A 395 44.98 37.52 -81.29
CA GLY A 395 45.38 36.23 -80.71
C GLY A 395 45.97 36.35 -79.31
N ALA A 396 46.83 37.35 -79.06
CA ALA A 396 47.41 37.61 -77.75
C ALA A 396 46.32 37.96 -76.71
N GLN A 397 45.35 38.79 -77.08
CA GLN A 397 44.20 39.10 -76.21
C GLN A 397 43.36 37.86 -75.88
N ALA A 398 43.14 36.96 -76.85
CA ALA A 398 42.42 35.72 -76.63
C ALA A 398 43.17 34.77 -75.67
N VAL A 399 44.50 34.71 -75.77
CA VAL A 399 45.39 33.96 -74.85
C VAL A 399 45.33 34.54 -73.44
N ASP A 400 45.35 35.86 -73.28
CA ASP A 400 45.20 36.54 -71.99
C ASP A 400 43.81 36.31 -71.35
N ALA A 401 42.75 36.31 -72.15
CA ALA A 401 41.41 35.95 -71.70
C ALA A 401 41.34 34.47 -71.28
N GLY A 402 41.93 33.57 -72.06
CA GLY A 402 42.02 32.14 -71.73
C GLY A 402 42.74 31.90 -70.40
N THR A 403 43.84 32.62 -70.15
CA THR A 403 44.60 32.53 -68.89
C THR A 403 43.73 32.86 -67.68
N ARG A 404 42.94 33.95 -67.75
CA ARG A 404 42.01 34.33 -66.68
C ARG A 404 40.94 33.27 -66.40
N ASN A 405 40.36 32.67 -67.46
CA ASN A 405 39.38 31.59 -67.31
C ASN A 405 39.98 30.36 -66.60
N PHE A 406 41.26 30.05 -66.86
CA PHE A 406 41.95 28.95 -66.16
C PHE A 406 42.22 29.27 -64.68
N ASP A 407 42.49 30.53 -64.33
CA ASP A 407 42.63 30.96 -62.93
C ASP A 407 41.31 30.82 -62.15
N GLU A 408 40.19 31.19 -62.78
CA GLU A 408 38.85 30.98 -62.21
C GLU A 408 38.54 29.50 -62.02
N ALA A 409 38.83 28.66 -63.02
CA ALA A 409 38.64 27.21 -62.93
C ALA A 409 39.52 26.57 -61.81
N THR A 410 40.76 27.02 -61.65
CA THR A 410 41.65 26.60 -60.55
C THR A 410 41.00 26.90 -59.19
N THR A 411 40.45 28.11 -59.05
CA THR A 411 39.78 28.54 -57.80
C THR A 411 38.52 27.70 -57.53
N ALA A 412 37.76 27.37 -58.57
CA ALA A 412 36.58 26.52 -58.47
C ALA A 412 36.94 25.09 -57.99
N PHE A 413 37.98 24.47 -58.55
CA PHE A 413 38.42 23.13 -58.12
C PHE A 413 38.92 23.11 -56.67
N ARG A 414 39.65 24.14 -56.22
CA ARG A 414 40.04 24.28 -54.81
C ARG A 414 38.83 24.43 -53.89
N THR A 415 37.83 25.20 -54.31
CA THR A 415 36.58 25.37 -53.56
C THR A 415 35.84 24.03 -53.43
N ILE A 416 35.77 23.25 -54.52
CA ILE A 416 35.19 21.89 -54.49
C ILE A 416 35.92 21.01 -53.48
N ALA A 417 37.26 20.99 -53.49
CA ALA A 417 38.05 20.21 -52.53
C ALA A 417 37.76 20.61 -51.07
N GLN A 418 37.61 21.91 -50.79
CA GLN A 418 37.24 22.39 -49.45
C GLN A 418 35.84 21.94 -49.04
N LEU A 419 34.85 22.04 -49.93
CA LEU A 419 33.46 21.60 -49.67
C LEU A 419 33.39 20.09 -49.41
N VAL A 420 34.21 19.31 -50.12
CA VAL A 420 34.34 17.87 -49.93
C VAL A 420 34.92 17.55 -48.54
N SER A 421 35.95 18.28 -48.10
CA SER A 421 36.47 18.15 -46.73
C SER A 421 35.40 18.38 -45.68
N THR A 422 34.62 19.46 -45.81
CA THR A 422 33.51 19.77 -44.89
C THR A 422 32.44 18.68 -44.91
N THR A 423 32.16 18.09 -46.07
CA THR A 423 31.20 17.00 -46.22
C THR A 423 31.68 15.73 -45.51
N ASN A 424 32.97 15.41 -45.60
CA ASN A 424 33.56 14.29 -44.87
C ASN A 424 33.49 14.49 -43.35
N ASP A 425 33.78 15.69 -42.85
CA ASP A 425 33.67 16.01 -41.42
C ASP A 425 32.22 15.86 -40.92
N ALA A 426 31.26 16.43 -41.65
CA ALA A 426 29.83 16.30 -41.32
C ALA A 426 29.37 14.83 -41.35
N THR A 427 29.86 14.06 -42.32
CA THR A 427 29.54 12.63 -42.42
C THR A 427 30.05 11.85 -41.21
N ARG A 428 31.27 12.15 -40.74
CA ARG A 428 31.86 11.53 -39.55
C ARG A 428 31.11 11.89 -38.27
N GLU A 429 30.60 13.12 -38.17
CA GLU A 429 29.74 13.54 -37.06
C GLU A 429 28.40 12.80 -37.07
N ILE A 430 27.80 12.60 -38.24
CA ILE A 430 26.59 11.79 -38.42
C ILE A 430 26.85 10.36 -37.94
N GLU A 431 27.93 9.70 -38.38
CA GLU A 431 28.28 8.35 -37.95
C GLU A 431 28.41 8.22 -36.43
N LEU A 432 29.11 9.18 -35.79
CA LEU A 432 29.28 9.21 -34.34
C LEU A 432 27.92 9.38 -33.63
N SER A 433 27.10 10.31 -34.08
CA SER A 433 25.78 10.59 -33.53
C SER A 433 24.84 9.39 -33.67
N THR A 434 24.84 8.75 -34.84
CA THR A 434 24.06 7.54 -35.11
C THR A 434 24.51 6.36 -34.23
N LYS A 435 25.82 6.23 -33.97
CA LYS A 435 26.33 5.23 -33.03
C LYS A 435 25.85 5.49 -31.60
N GLN A 436 25.91 6.74 -31.15
CA GLN A 436 25.38 7.13 -29.83
C GLN A 436 23.88 6.88 -29.73
N GLN A 437 23.12 7.22 -30.77
CA GLN A 437 21.68 6.97 -30.84
C GLN A 437 21.37 5.47 -30.74
N THR A 438 22.13 4.62 -31.44
CA THR A 438 21.99 3.15 -31.35
C THR A 438 22.18 2.65 -29.93
N THR A 439 23.25 3.09 -29.24
CA THR A 439 23.50 2.72 -27.84
C THR A 439 22.40 3.21 -26.90
N ALA A 440 21.91 4.44 -27.09
CA ALA A 440 20.81 4.97 -26.27
C ALA A 440 19.52 4.17 -26.47
N VAL A 441 19.20 3.80 -27.71
CA VAL A 441 18.02 2.98 -28.05
C VAL A 441 18.13 1.57 -27.45
N GLU A 442 19.31 0.96 -27.45
CA GLU A 442 19.54 -0.32 -26.77
C GLU A 442 19.32 -0.22 -25.25
N GLN A 443 19.75 0.87 -24.61
CA GLN A 443 19.49 1.12 -23.19
C GLN A 443 18.00 1.29 -22.89
N VAL A 444 17.28 2.03 -23.74
CA VAL A 444 15.82 2.17 -23.63
C VAL A 444 15.14 0.81 -23.79
N ASN A 445 15.63 -0.06 -24.66
CA ASN A 445 15.08 -1.40 -24.86
C ASN A 445 15.20 -2.27 -23.60
N VAL A 446 16.36 -2.23 -22.93
CA VAL A 446 16.56 -2.92 -21.65
C VAL A 446 15.60 -2.37 -20.58
N ALA A 447 15.49 -1.04 -20.46
CA ALA A 447 14.58 -0.42 -19.49
C ALA A 447 13.10 -0.74 -19.78
N ALA A 448 12.69 -0.79 -21.05
CA ALA A 448 11.35 -1.17 -21.46
C ALA A 448 11.04 -2.63 -21.10
N ALA A 449 11.98 -3.54 -21.36
CA ALA A 449 11.85 -4.95 -20.99
C ALA A 449 11.73 -5.16 -19.47
N ASP A 450 12.54 -4.45 -18.68
CA ASP A 450 12.46 -4.48 -17.23
C ASP A 450 11.14 -3.92 -16.71
N THR A 451 10.68 -2.80 -17.26
CA THR A 451 9.37 -2.23 -16.90
C THR A 451 8.26 -3.21 -17.23
N ALA A 452 8.32 -3.91 -18.37
CA ALA A 452 7.30 -4.88 -18.77
C ALA A 452 7.27 -6.07 -17.82
N ARG A 453 8.44 -6.50 -17.33
CA ARG A 453 8.54 -7.53 -16.29
C ARG A 453 7.88 -7.05 -14.99
N VAL A 454 8.20 -5.85 -14.52
CA VAL A 454 7.62 -5.26 -13.30
C VAL A 454 6.11 -5.08 -13.44
N SER A 455 5.59 -4.66 -14.59
CA SER A 455 4.14 -4.55 -14.83
C SER A 455 3.43 -5.91 -14.73
N ARG A 456 4.03 -6.99 -15.25
CA ARG A 456 3.50 -8.36 -15.11
C ARG A 456 3.52 -8.87 -13.67
N GLU A 457 4.59 -8.57 -12.93
CA GLU A 457 4.68 -8.86 -11.50
C GLU A 457 3.59 -8.10 -10.72
N GLY A 458 3.37 -6.82 -11.07
CA GLY A 458 2.32 -5.98 -10.52
C GLY A 458 0.91 -6.50 -10.80
N GLU A 459 0.64 -6.97 -12.02
CA GLU A 459 -0.63 -7.63 -12.38
C GLU A 459 -0.87 -8.90 -11.54
N THR A 460 0.18 -9.71 -11.37
CA THR A 460 0.12 -10.94 -10.56
C THR A 460 -0.16 -10.61 -9.09
N GLY A 461 0.57 -9.64 -8.53
CA GLY A 461 0.37 -9.18 -7.15
C GLY A 461 -1.01 -8.56 -6.92
N ALA A 462 -1.52 -7.83 -7.90
CA ALA A 462 -2.89 -7.31 -7.87
C ALA A 462 -3.93 -8.44 -7.87
N THR A 463 -3.75 -9.46 -8.70
CA THR A 463 -4.62 -10.65 -8.72
C THR A 463 -4.62 -11.37 -7.36
N GLN A 464 -3.46 -11.54 -6.72
CA GLN A 464 -3.36 -12.12 -5.39
C GLN A 464 -4.01 -11.24 -4.31
N THR A 465 -3.88 -9.91 -4.43
CA THR A 465 -4.55 -8.96 -3.52
C THR A 465 -6.06 -9.06 -3.63
N LYS A 466 -6.59 -9.17 -4.86
CA LYS A 466 -8.03 -9.40 -5.11
C LYS A 466 -8.52 -10.70 -4.45
N GLN A 467 -7.78 -11.80 -4.62
CA GLN A 467 -8.12 -13.08 -3.97
C GLN A 467 -8.11 -12.98 -2.44
N THR A 468 -7.11 -12.28 -1.89
CA THR A 468 -6.99 -12.09 -0.43
C THR A 468 -8.13 -11.23 0.10
N ALA A 469 -8.52 -10.18 -0.62
CA ALA A 469 -9.65 -9.33 -0.27
C ALA A 469 -10.98 -10.12 -0.30
N ALA A 470 -11.20 -10.95 -1.33
CA ALA A 470 -12.35 -11.84 -1.38
C ALA A 470 -12.39 -12.82 -0.18
N HIS A 471 -11.23 -13.37 0.20
CA HIS A 471 -11.12 -14.25 1.36
C HIS A 471 -11.38 -13.52 2.70
N LEU A 472 -10.88 -12.28 2.86
CA LEU A 472 -11.19 -11.44 4.03
C LEU A 472 -12.68 -11.11 4.12
N ALA A 473 -13.33 -10.83 2.98
CA ALA A 473 -14.76 -10.60 2.92
C ALA A 473 -15.54 -11.84 3.36
N ALA A 474 -15.16 -13.04 2.89
CA ALA A 474 -15.76 -14.30 3.32
C ALA A 474 -15.56 -14.54 4.83
N LEU A 475 -14.33 -14.45 5.34
CA LEU A 475 -14.03 -14.64 6.76
C LEU A 475 -14.77 -13.64 7.66
N SER A 476 -14.95 -12.40 7.20
CA SER A 476 -15.71 -11.39 7.93
C SER A 476 -17.20 -11.71 7.98
N SER A 477 -17.76 -12.31 6.92
CA SER A 477 -19.12 -12.82 6.89
C SER A 477 -19.30 -13.99 7.87
N ASP A 478 -18.33 -14.91 7.91
CA ASP A 478 -18.34 -16.02 8.86
C ASP A 478 -18.25 -15.54 10.32
N LEU A 479 -17.41 -14.54 10.60
CA LEU A 479 -17.33 -13.89 11.92
C LEU A 479 -18.65 -13.23 12.32
N LEU A 480 -19.35 -12.61 11.36
CA LEU A 480 -20.67 -12.03 11.59
C LEU A 480 -21.71 -13.08 11.92
N ALA A 481 -21.69 -14.23 11.23
CA ALA A 481 -22.57 -15.35 11.52
C ALA A 481 -22.28 -15.98 12.90
N LEU A 482 -21.01 -16.07 13.29
CA LEU A 482 -20.60 -16.61 14.58
C LEU A 482 -21.08 -15.73 15.75
N VAL A 483 -20.98 -14.41 15.61
CA VAL A 483 -21.35 -13.46 16.68
C VAL A 483 -22.82 -13.06 16.63
N GLY A 484 -23.38 -12.96 15.44
CA GLY A 484 -24.79 -12.75 15.20
C GLY A 484 -25.49 -14.08 15.06
N THR A 485 -25.95 -14.68 16.18
CA THR A 485 -26.98 -15.74 16.28
C THR A 485 -27.08 -16.57 15.00
N GLY A 486 -26.58 -17.80 15.02
CA GLY A 486 -27.01 -18.81 14.04
C GLY A 486 -28.49 -18.58 13.74
N ARG A 487 -28.80 -18.26 12.47
CA ARG A 487 -30.16 -18.31 11.98
C ARG A 487 -30.61 -19.72 12.31
N THR A 488 -31.44 -19.88 13.34
CA THR A 488 -32.46 -20.90 13.23
C THR A 488 -33.32 -20.42 12.08
N ASP A 489 -33.02 -20.94 10.90
CA ASP A 489 -33.96 -20.91 9.80
C ASP A 489 -35.28 -21.43 10.36
N LYS A 490 -36.22 -20.50 10.55
CA LYS A 490 -37.64 -20.84 10.58
C LYS A 490 -38.04 -21.04 9.12
N ASN A 491 -37.71 -22.20 8.59
CA ASN A 491 -38.38 -22.79 7.44
C ASN A 491 -38.66 -24.25 7.80
N GLY A 492 -39.95 -24.53 7.94
CA GLY A 492 -40.55 -25.77 8.44
C GLY A 492 -41.97 -25.47 8.84
#